data_AF-A0A1M5XSJ4-F1
#
_entry.id   AF-A0A1M5XSJ4-F1
#
_cell.length_a   1.000
_cell.length_b   1.000
_cell.length_c   1.000
_cell.angle_alpha   90.00
_cell.angle_beta   90.00
_cell.angle_gamma   90.00
#
_symmetry.space_group_name_H-M   'P 1'
#
loop_
_entity.id
_entity.type
_entity.pdbx_description
1 polymer ?
#
loop_
_entity_poly.entity_id
_entity_poly.type
_entity_poly.pdbx_seq_one_letter_code
_entity_poly.pdbx_strand_id
1 'polypeptide(L)'
;MYCARCGSITPDEAMFCQNCGAYLAPDAGDIPAGKKNTGRTAAILLLALAAVLVPVILLALVNDTKDEGPVLGVSAGQTAGASASGAAGTAADGFRKNYTQLLGGGRDKATVMIYVCGSDLESGGGYATLDIREMLEADLGDNVNVVLETGGSTSWSTGAISGGTVQRWSIEDGRLRELSDLGSTAMLSPDQLGDFISFAAASYPANRYALVFWDHSGGSLYGYGADELYPDTVLFLPDIARALMDSGMKFDFVGFDACLTSSVETAYMLEPYADYLIGSEEMAPAYGWDYTAWLSALGTNTSIDTVELGKVIVDSFPAPNAPPGSGKDATLSVVALREIPAVYGGLRDYMPGASADH
;
A
#
# COMPACT_ATOMS: atom_id res chain seq x y z
N MET A 1 -4.86 33.15 -10.42
CA MET A 1 -3.43 32.75 -10.37
C MET A 1 -2.97 32.09 -11.68
N TYR A 2 -1.67 31.95 -11.94
CA TYR A 2 -1.11 31.26 -13.11
C TYR A 2 -0.49 29.93 -12.67
N CYS A 3 -0.88 28.82 -13.27
CA CYS A 3 -0.26 27.53 -12.98
C CYS A 3 1.11 27.44 -13.63
N ALA A 4 2.19 27.44 -12.83
CA ALA A 4 3.56 27.31 -13.32
C ALA A 4 3.80 26.00 -14.09
N ARG A 5 3.06 24.94 -13.76
CA ARG A 5 3.21 23.61 -14.38
C ARG A 5 2.64 23.50 -15.80
N CYS A 6 1.40 23.91 -16.02
CA CYS A 6 0.73 23.73 -17.32
C CYS A 6 0.31 25.04 -18.00
N GLY A 7 0.66 26.18 -17.42
CA GLY A 7 0.40 27.50 -17.97
C GLY A 7 -1.07 27.93 -18.00
N SER A 8 -1.96 27.18 -17.37
CA SER A 8 -3.38 27.52 -17.31
C SER A 8 -3.62 28.64 -16.30
N ILE A 9 -4.54 29.53 -16.64
CA ILE A 9 -5.07 30.51 -15.69
C ILE A 9 -6.01 29.77 -14.74
N THR A 10 -5.75 29.88 -13.45
CA THR A 10 -6.50 29.22 -12.39
C THR A 10 -7.25 30.29 -11.59
N PRO A 11 -8.42 29.98 -11.02
CA PRO A 11 -9.17 30.93 -10.19
C PRO A 11 -8.30 31.51 -9.07
N ASP A 12 -8.54 32.75 -8.69
CA ASP A 12 -7.94 33.29 -7.47
C ASP A 12 -8.47 32.48 -6.28
N GLU A 13 -7.57 32.12 -5.35
CA GLU A 13 -7.79 31.16 -4.24
C GLU A 13 -7.85 29.66 -4.61
N ALA A 14 -7.64 29.29 -5.88
CA ALA A 14 -7.50 27.87 -6.24
C ALA A 14 -6.26 27.27 -5.56
N MET A 15 -6.45 26.29 -4.66
CA MET A 15 -5.35 25.54 -4.05
C MET A 15 -4.68 24.59 -5.03
N PHE A 16 -5.42 24.11 -6.04
CA PHE A 16 -4.92 23.18 -7.05
C PHE A 16 -5.26 23.68 -8.45
N CYS A 17 -4.38 23.37 -9.39
CA CYS A 17 -4.57 23.61 -10.80
C CYS A 17 -5.63 22.64 -11.31
N GLN A 18 -6.79 23.19 -11.61
CA GLN A 18 -7.91 22.41 -12.15
C GLN A 18 -7.61 21.75 -13.51
N ASN A 19 -6.50 22.13 -14.17
CA ASN A 19 -6.09 21.57 -15.44
C ASN A 19 -5.08 20.42 -15.30
N CYS A 20 -4.24 20.40 -14.26
CA CYS A 20 -3.16 19.41 -14.14
C CYS A 20 -2.91 18.91 -12.71
N GLY A 21 -3.80 19.23 -11.77
CA GLY A 21 -3.69 18.86 -10.36
C GLY A 21 -2.61 19.60 -9.56
N ALA A 22 -1.73 20.38 -10.19
CA ALA A 22 -0.62 21.04 -9.50
C ALA A 22 -1.07 21.97 -8.37
N TYR A 23 -0.54 21.82 -7.17
CA TYR A 23 -0.81 22.73 -6.06
C TYR A 23 -0.30 24.15 -6.38
N LEU A 24 -1.08 25.17 -6.02
CA LEU A 24 -0.92 26.56 -6.46
C LEU A 24 -0.63 27.54 -5.31
N ALA A 25 -0.64 27.10 -4.05
CA ALA A 25 -0.39 28.00 -2.92
C ALA A 25 1.13 28.16 -2.69
N PRO A 26 1.68 29.39 -2.67
CA PRO A 26 3.14 29.63 -2.59
C PRO A 26 3.81 29.44 -1.21
N ASP A 27 3.08 29.02 -0.18
CA ASP A 27 3.56 29.12 1.19
C ASP A 27 2.91 28.06 2.10
N ALA A 28 3.45 26.84 2.07
CA ALA A 28 3.08 25.74 2.95
C ALA A 28 4.31 25.28 3.77
N GLY A 29 4.82 26.19 4.61
CA GLY A 29 5.40 25.78 5.88
C GLY A 29 4.24 25.60 6.84
N ASP A 30 4.05 24.38 7.34
CA ASP A 30 2.92 23.92 8.18
C ASP A 30 1.60 23.70 7.40
N ILE A 31 1.10 22.46 7.42
CA ILE A 31 -0.25 22.10 6.95
C ILE A 31 -1.19 22.14 8.16
N PRO A 32 -2.03 23.19 8.34
CA PRO A 32 -3.10 23.17 9.34
C PRO A 32 -4.35 22.46 8.82
N ALA A 33 -4.97 21.64 9.69
CA ALA A 33 -6.26 21.00 9.46
C ALA A 33 -7.38 22.05 9.20
N GLY A 34 -8.06 21.93 8.06
CA GLY A 34 -9.09 22.86 7.61
C GLY A 34 -10.45 22.67 8.31
N LYS A 35 -11.04 23.76 8.81
CA LYS A 35 -12.40 23.81 9.38
C LYS A 35 -13.49 23.77 8.30
N LYS A 36 -14.60 23.08 8.62
CA LYS A 36 -15.86 22.95 7.85
C LYS A 36 -16.55 24.29 7.55
N ASN A 37 -17.06 24.50 6.32
CA ASN A 37 -18.43 25.02 6.11
C ASN A 37 -18.99 24.91 4.66
N THR A 38 -20.09 24.16 4.56
CA THR A 38 -21.36 24.31 3.82
C THR A 38 -21.52 25.25 2.60
N GLY A 39 -22.02 24.71 1.46
CA GLY A 39 -22.99 25.45 0.62
C GLY A 39 -23.02 25.22 -0.92
N ARG A 40 -23.82 24.24 -1.37
CA ARG A 40 -24.76 24.23 -2.54
C ARG A 40 -24.30 24.46 -4.02
N THR A 41 -24.36 23.35 -4.77
CA THR A 41 -25.09 23.08 -6.05
C THR A 41 -24.91 23.97 -7.30
N ALA A 42 -24.41 23.43 -8.43
CA ALA A 42 -25.19 22.80 -9.52
C ALA A 42 -24.49 22.79 -10.91
N ALA A 43 -24.60 21.64 -11.59
CA ALA A 43 -24.64 21.36 -13.04
C ALA A 43 -23.36 21.49 -13.91
N ILE A 44 -22.92 20.30 -14.35
CA ILE A 44 -21.87 19.96 -15.32
C ILE A 44 -22.50 19.71 -16.70
N LEU A 45 -21.82 20.09 -17.80
CA LEU A 45 -21.90 19.32 -19.05
C LEU A 45 -20.60 19.40 -19.88
N LEU A 46 -20.06 18.20 -20.14
CA LEU A 46 -19.36 17.71 -21.34
C LEU A 46 -17.94 18.23 -21.68
N LEU A 47 -16.94 17.33 -21.56
CA LEU A 47 -16.29 16.65 -22.71
C LEU A 47 -15.15 15.72 -22.23
N ALA A 48 -15.45 14.44 -22.06
CA ALA A 48 -14.47 13.36 -21.97
C ALA A 48 -14.10 12.92 -23.40
N LEU A 49 -12.83 13.07 -23.82
CA LEU A 49 -12.35 12.45 -25.07
C LEU A 49 -10.82 12.32 -25.26
N ALA A 50 -9.99 12.50 -24.22
CA ALA A 50 -8.53 12.40 -24.38
C ALA A 50 -7.86 11.23 -23.63
N ALA A 51 -8.61 10.34 -22.98
CA ALA A 51 -8.06 9.20 -22.23
C ALA A 51 -7.94 7.90 -23.07
N VAL A 52 -8.16 7.95 -24.39
CA VAL A 52 -8.22 6.75 -25.25
C VAL A 52 -6.95 6.54 -26.09
N LEU A 53 -5.95 7.43 -26.03
CA LEU A 53 -4.80 7.38 -26.96
C LEU A 53 -3.47 6.91 -26.38
N VAL A 54 -3.38 6.63 -25.07
CA VAL A 54 -2.18 6.04 -24.47
C VAL A 54 -2.08 4.50 -24.59
N PRO A 55 -3.17 3.69 -24.67
CA PRO A 55 -3.02 2.23 -24.67
C PRO A 55 -2.60 1.62 -26.02
N VAL A 56 -2.40 2.41 -27.08
CA VAL A 56 -1.99 1.89 -28.41
C VAL A 56 -0.47 1.71 -28.53
N ILE A 57 0.33 2.35 -27.66
CA ILE A 57 1.79 2.34 -27.81
C ILE A 57 2.47 1.21 -27.01
N LEU A 58 1.87 0.73 -25.91
CA LEU A 58 2.46 -0.38 -25.13
C LEU A 58 2.25 -1.77 -25.77
N LEU A 59 1.29 -1.94 -26.69
CA LEU A 59 1.08 -3.24 -27.37
C LEU A 59 2.04 -3.47 -28.55
N ALA A 60 2.88 -2.49 -28.92
CA ALA A 60 3.73 -2.55 -30.12
C ALA A 60 5.21 -2.89 -29.85
N LEU A 61 5.62 -3.14 -28.60
CA LEU A 61 7.01 -3.44 -28.25
C LEU A 61 7.28 -4.89 -27.83
N VAL A 62 6.26 -5.73 -27.72
CA VAL A 62 6.42 -7.18 -27.53
C VAL A 62 6.37 -7.87 -28.89
N ASN A 63 7.36 -7.61 -29.74
CA ASN A 63 7.59 -8.44 -30.93
C ASN A 63 9.00 -8.30 -31.50
N ASP A 64 10.03 -8.50 -30.68
CA ASP A 64 11.25 -9.17 -31.15
C ASP A 64 12.17 -9.45 -29.96
N THR A 65 12.40 -10.73 -29.66
CA THR A 65 13.72 -11.35 -29.51
C THR A 65 13.55 -12.74 -28.93
N LYS A 66 13.93 -13.73 -29.75
CA LYS A 66 14.32 -15.06 -29.28
C LYS A 66 15.69 -14.90 -28.63
N ASP A 67 15.88 -15.40 -27.41
CA ASP A 67 17.09 -16.12 -27.01
C ASP A 67 16.90 -16.76 -25.64
N GLU A 68 17.48 -17.95 -25.49
CA GLU A 68 17.25 -18.87 -24.40
C GLU A 68 18.03 -18.49 -23.12
N GLY A 69 17.30 -18.39 -22.00
CA GLY A 69 17.87 -18.19 -20.66
C GLY A 69 18.20 -19.50 -19.96
N PRO A 70 19.23 -19.53 -19.08
CA PRO A 70 19.77 -20.76 -18.53
C PRO A 70 18.90 -21.33 -17.40
N VAL A 71 18.74 -22.65 -17.42
CA VAL A 71 18.13 -23.46 -16.36
C VAL A 71 19.06 -23.44 -15.13
N LEU A 72 18.66 -22.75 -14.06
CA LEU A 72 19.34 -22.82 -12.77
C LEU A 72 18.75 -23.96 -11.93
N GLY A 73 19.51 -25.03 -11.81
CA GLY A 73 19.21 -26.18 -10.96
C GLY A 73 19.29 -25.83 -9.47
N VAL A 74 18.26 -26.21 -8.74
CA VAL A 74 18.20 -26.11 -7.27
C VAL A 74 19.01 -27.25 -6.67
N SER A 75 20.16 -26.94 -6.08
CA SER A 75 20.89 -27.87 -5.20
C SER A 75 20.44 -27.66 -3.77
N ALA A 76 19.89 -28.71 -3.16
CA ALA A 76 19.57 -28.77 -1.74
C ALA A 76 20.83 -28.54 -0.88
N GLY A 77 20.78 -27.56 0.01
CA GLY A 77 21.78 -27.29 1.04
C GLY A 77 21.09 -27.16 2.39
N GLN A 78 21.49 -28.01 3.33
CA GLN A 78 20.88 -28.18 4.63
C GLN A 78 21.02 -26.96 5.57
N THR A 79 19.99 -26.86 6.41
CA THR A 79 19.72 -25.97 7.54
C THR A 79 20.85 -25.84 8.57
N ALA A 80 21.05 -24.61 9.06
CA ALA A 80 21.57 -24.34 10.41
C ALA A 80 20.73 -23.22 11.04
N GLY A 81 20.35 -23.41 12.30
CA GLY A 81 19.15 -22.81 12.90
C GLY A 81 19.25 -21.33 13.27
N ALA A 82 18.16 -20.63 13.00
CA ALA A 82 17.68 -19.48 13.75
C ALA A 82 16.37 -19.89 14.42
N SER A 83 16.23 -19.65 15.73
CA SER A 83 15.03 -20.05 16.48
C SER A 83 13.82 -19.26 16.00
N ALA A 84 12.90 -19.95 15.33
CA ALA A 84 11.62 -19.41 14.90
C ALA A 84 10.83 -18.90 16.12
N SER A 85 10.43 -17.63 16.06
CA SER A 85 9.29 -17.12 16.81
C SER A 85 8.06 -17.98 16.45
N GLY A 86 7.34 -18.40 17.49
CA GLY A 86 6.36 -19.49 17.53
C GLY A 86 5.63 -19.84 16.23
N ALA A 87 5.82 -21.08 15.77
CA ALA A 87 4.92 -21.69 14.81
C ALA A 87 3.48 -21.62 15.38
N ALA A 88 2.59 -20.90 14.71
CA ALA A 88 1.21 -20.81 15.14
C ALA A 88 0.61 -22.22 15.10
N GLY A 89 0.16 -22.70 16.25
CA GLY A 89 -0.44 -24.02 16.37
C GLY A 89 -1.70 -24.15 15.51
N THR A 90 -2.15 -25.37 15.25
CA THR A 90 -3.38 -25.63 14.50
C THR A 90 -4.62 -25.26 15.34
N ALA A 91 -5.63 -24.67 14.70
CA ALA A 91 -6.92 -24.36 15.29
C ALA A 91 -7.90 -25.53 15.13
N ALA A 92 -9.08 -25.42 15.74
CA ALA A 92 -10.09 -26.48 15.73
C ALA A 92 -10.66 -26.79 14.33
N ASP A 93 -10.60 -25.81 13.42
CA ASP A 93 -11.02 -25.92 12.02
C ASP A 93 -9.95 -26.59 11.12
N GLY A 94 -8.79 -26.97 11.67
CA GLY A 94 -7.71 -27.62 10.94
C GLY A 94 -6.74 -26.64 10.25
N PHE A 95 -7.02 -25.34 10.26
CA PHE A 95 -6.10 -24.33 9.73
C PHE A 95 -5.14 -23.83 10.82
N ARG A 96 -4.02 -23.20 10.42
CA ARG A 96 -3.12 -22.47 11.33
C ARG A 96 -3.91 -21.45 12.16
N LYS A 97 -3.67 -21.30 13.47
CA LYS A 97 -4.27 -20.20 14.26
C LYS A 97 -3.80 -18.84 13.74
N ASN A 98 -4.65 -17.82 13.87
CA ASN A 98 -4.22 -16.45 13.64
C ASN A 98 -3.05 -16.09 14.56
N TYR A 99 -2.05 -15.38 14.04
CA TYR A 99 -0.94 -14.83 14.81
C TYR A 99 -1.44 -13.74 15.76
N THR A 100 -2.31 -12.86 15.26
CA THR A 100 -2.91 -11.78 16.04
C THR A 100 -4.01 -12.32 16.94
N GLN A 101 -3.87 -12.06 18.24
CA GLN A 101 -4.84 -12.46 19.26
C GLN A 101 -5.39 -11.19 19.91
N LEU A 102 -6.57 -10.75 19.47
CA LEU A 102 -7.21 -9.55 19.98
C LEU A 102 -7.61 -9.73 21.45
N LEU A 103 -7.28 -8.76 22.29
CA LEU A 103 -7.64 -8.72 23.70
C LEU A 103 -9.13 -8.43 23.91
N GLY A 104 -9.77 -7.77 22.94
CA GLY A 104 -11.18 -7.42 22.98
C GLY A 104 -11.48 -6.17 23.83
N GLY A 105 -12.58 -5.50 23.49
CA GLY A 105 -13.10 -4.34 24.23
C GLY A 105 -12.31 -3.04 24.04
N GLY A 106 -11.65 -2.85 22.89
CA GLY A 106 -10.86 -1.66 22.58
C GLY A 106 -9.55 -1.56 23.35
N ARG A 107 -9.06 -2.68 23.89
CA ARG A 107 -7.86 -2.74 24.76
C ARG A 107 -6.58 -3.10 24.01
N ASP A 108 -6.70 -3.39 22.73
CA ASP A 108 -5.56 -3.67 21.87
C ASP A 108 -4.79 -2.38 21.60
N LYS A 109 -3.48 -2.50 21.47
CA LYS A 109 -2.62 -1.46 20.91
C LYS A 109 -2.26 -1.87 19.50
N ALA A 110 -2.48 -0.98 18.55
CA ALA A 110 -2.19 -1.22 17.14
C ALA A 110 -1.00 -0.38 16.66
N THR A 111 -0.18 -0.97 15.81
CA THR A 111 0.83 -0.23 15.04
C THR A 111 0.61 -0.51 13.56
N VAL A 112 0.27 0.54 12.83
CA VAL A 112 0.10 0.55 11.38
C VAL A 112 1.38 1.07 10.76
N MET A 113 2.03 0.23 9.96
CA MET A 113 3.23 0.55 9.19
C MET A 113 2.83 0.82 7.75
N ILE A 114 3.17 1.97 7.18
CA ILE A 114 2.82 2.33 5.81
C ILE A 114 4.11 2.61 5.04
N TYR A 115 4.38 1.80 4.02
CA TYR A 115 5.56 1.84 3.18
C TYR A 115 5.24 2.55 1.88
N VAL A 116 5.59 3.84 1.80
CA VAL A 116 5.15 4.76 0.74
C VAL A 116 6.29 5.01 -0.24
N CYS A 117 6.31 4.25 -1.34
CA CYS A 117 7.14 4.61 -2.49
C CYS A 117 6.33 5.59 -3.33
N GLY A 118 6.68 6.87 -3.26
CA GLY A 118 5.86 7.93 -3.84
C GLY A 118 5.82 7.90 -5.37
N SER A 119 6.89 7.43 -6.01
CA SER A 119 7.01 7.27 -7.47
C SER A 119 6.58 8.51 -8.27
N ASP A 120 6.16 8.29 -9.51
CA ASP A 120 5.52 9.28 -10.37
C ASP A 120 4.06 9.55 -9.97
N LEU A 121 3.44 8.71 -9.13
CA LEU A 121 2.14 8.99 -8.54
C LEU A 121 2.20 10.24 -7.65
N GLU A 122 3.30 10.43 -6.93
CA GLU A 122 3.54 11.60 -6.10
C GLU A 122 4.15 12.76 -6.89
N SER A 123 5.25 12.54 -7.62
CA SER A 123 5.93 13.63 -8.36
C SER A 123 5.02 14.19 -9.48
N GLY A 124 4.20 13.31 -10.05
CA GLY A 124 3.27 13.60 -11.13
C GLY A 124 1.88 14.01 -10.63
N GLY A 125 1.32 13.28 -9.67
CA GLY A 125 -0.08 13.40 -9.26
C GLY A 125 -0.32 13.96 -7.86
N GLY A 126 0.67 13.89 -6.97
CA GLY A 126 0.53 14.25 -5.55
C GLY A 126 -0.37 13.30 -4.75
N TYR A 127 -0.57 12.06 -5.23
CA TYR A 127 -1.54 11.13 -4.63
C TYR A 127 -1.10 10.63 -3.25
N ALA A 128 0.19 10.34 -3.04
CA ALA A 128 0.70 9.94 -1.72
C ALA A 128 0.48 11.05 -0.70
N THR A 129 0.70 12.31 -1.10
CA THR A 129 0.41 13.47 -0.26
C THR A 129 -1.09 13.59 0.08
N LEU A 130 -2.00 13.24 -0.84
CA LEU A 130 -3.44 13.24 -0.56
C LEU A 130 -3.79 12.18 0.50
N ASP A 131 -3.28 10.97 0.35
CA ASP A 131 -3.57 9.87 1.28
C ASP A 131 -2.95 10.12 2.66
N ILE A 132 -1.74 10.69 2.71
CA ILE A 132 -1.15 11.14 3.98
C ILE A 132 -2.04 12.18 4.66
N ARG A 133 -2.68 13.10 3.93
CA ARG A 133 -3.62 14.06 4.54
C ARG A 133 -4.85 13.36 5.08
N GLU A 134 -5.37 12.35 4.39
CA GLU A 134 -6.48 11.53 4.91
C GLU A 134 -6.09 10.80 6.20
N MET A 135 -4.85 10.30 6.30
CA MET A 135 -4.32 9.71 7.53
C MET A 135 -4.22 10.74 8.67
N LEU A 136 -3.84 12.00 8.36
CA LEU A 136 -3.78 13.10 9.35
C LEU A 136 -5.17 13.53 9.83
N GLU A 137 -6.22 13.33 9.03
CA GLU A 137 -7.62 13.63 9.37
C GLU A 137 -8.31 12.52 10.18
N ALA A 138 -7.72 11.32 10.24
CA ALA A 138 -8.27 10.17 10.96
C ALA A 138 -8.30 10.38 12.48
N ASP A 139 -9.34 9.85 13.13
CA ASP A 139 -9.40 9.76 14.60
C ASP A 139 -8.71 8.48 15.08
N LEU A 140 -7.41 8.60 15.40
CA LEU A 140 -6.57 7.46 15.79
C LEU A 140 -6.82 6.97 17.23
N GLY A 141 -7.53 7.74 18.07
CA GLY A 141 -7.60 7.49 19.51
C GLY A 141 -6.21 7.43 20.17
N ASP A 142 -6.14 6.83 21.36
CA ASP A 142 -4.91 6.81 22.17
C ASP A 142 -4.02 5.58 21.94
N ASN A 143 -4.55 4.55 21.27
CA ASN A 143 -3.93 3.22 21.20
C ASN A 143 -3.52 2.79 19.79
N VAL A 144 -3.57 3.69 18.81
CA VAL A 144 -3.11 3.42 17.44
C VAL A 144 -1.86 4.26 17.16
N ASN A 145 -0.80 3.60 16.70
CA ASN A 145 0.39 4.26 16.17
C ASN A 145 0.34 4.13 14.64
N VAL A 146 0.56 5.22 13.91
CA VAL A 146 0.76 5.20 12.46
C VAL A 146 2.17 5.66 12.18
N VAL A 147 2.96 4.79 11.56
CA VAL A 147 4.37 4.99 11.25
C VAL A 147 4.55 4.82 9.74
N LEU A 148 5.21 5.78 9.10
CA LEU A 148 5.42 5.79 7.66
C LEU A 148 6.92 5.76 7.34
N GLU A 149 7.28 5.10 6.24
CA GLU A 149 8.53 5.37 5.54
C GLU A 149 8.19 5.86 4.14
N THR A 150 8.70 7.03 3.77
CA THR A 150 8.40 7.71 2.51
C THR A 150 9.68 7.83 1.69
N GLY A 151 9.62 7.55 0.40
CA GLY A 151 10.78 7.67 -0.49
C GLY A 151 10.38 7.47 -1.95
N GLY A 152 11.37 7.20 -2.81
CA GLY A 152 11.13 6.77 -4.20
C GLY A 152 10.51 7.81 -5.13
N SER A 153 10.41 9.07 -4.72
CA SER A 153 9.89 10.16 -5.54
C SER A 153 10.88 11.33 -5.63
N THR A 154 10.95 11.94 -6.81
CA THR A 154 11.81 13.09 -7.10
C THR A 154 11.30 14.39 -6.47
N SER A 155 10.00 14.48 -6.17
CA SER A 155 9.40 15.66 -5.53
C SER A 155 8.09 15.31 -4.85
N TRP A 156 7.78 15.99 -3.75
CA TRP A 156 6.52 15.82 -3.02
C TRP A 156 5.63 17.08 -3.12
N SER A 157 4.32 16.88 -3.13
CA SER A 157 3.26 17.91 -3.13
C SER A 157 2.98 18.48 -1.73
N THR A 158 3.93 18.29 -0.81
CA THR A 158 3.96 18.83 0.55
C THR A 158 5.36 19.37 0.85
N GLY A 159 5.44 20.45 1.63
CA GLY A 159 6.71 20.98 2.12
C GLY A 159 7.32 20.18 3.28
N ALA A 160 6.60 19.19 3.83
CA ALA A 160 7.07 18.38 4.95
C ALA A 160 8.06 17.30 4.52
N ILE A 161 7.79 16.62 3.40
CA ILE A 161 8.58 15.49 2.91
C ILE A 161 9.52 15.98 1.82
N SER A 162 10.79 15.62 1.93
CA SER A 162 11.83 15.98 0.97
C SER A 162 11.86 14.97 -0.18
N GLY A 163 11.87 15.49 -1.41
CA GLY A 163 12.22 14.67 -2.57
C GLY A 163 13.70 14.27 -2.53
N GLY A 164 14.03 13.09 -3.06
CA GLY A 164 15.43 12.65 -3.16
C GLY A 164 15.96 11.86 -1.96
N THR A 165 15.21 11.75 -0.86
CA THR A 165 15.61 11.00 0.34
C THR A 165 14.52 10.04 0.81
N VAL A 166 14.93 9.03 1.58
CA VAL A 166 14.01 8.15 2.33
C VAL A 166 13.88 8.69 3.75
N GLN A 167 12.66 8.89 4.23
CA GLN A 167 12.38 9.49 5.54
C GLN A 167 11.37 8.67 6.31
N ARG A 168 11.49 8.66 7.64
CA ARG A 168 10.56 8.00 8.56
C ARG A 168 9.75 9.01 9.32
N TRP A 169 8.48 8.67 9.54
CA TRP A 169 7.51 9.56 10.15
C TRP A 169 6.61 8.82 11.13
N SER A 170 6.11 9.56 12.11
CA SER A 170 4.91 9.19 12.86
C SER A 170 3.80 10.20 12.59
N ILE A 171 2.55 9.77 12.73
CA ILE A 171 1.42 10.67 12.87
C ILE A 171 1.09 10.81 14.35
N GLU A 172 1.18 12.05 14.85
CA GLU A 172 0.93 12.40 16.24
C GLU A 172 0.12 13.71 16.30
N ASP A 173 -1.00 13.69 17.03
CA ASP A 173 -1.90 14.85 17.18
C ASP A 173 -2.34 15.47 15.84
N GLY A 174 -2.65 14.63 14.85
CA GLY A 174 -3.03 15.08 13.49
C GLY A 174 -1.90 15.77 12.74
N ARG A 175 -0.64 15.50 13.09
CA ARG A 175 0.55 16.06 12.43
C ARG A 175 1.54 14.97 12.06
N LEU A 176 2.18 15.16 10.91
CA LEU A 176 3.32 14.37 10.49
C LEU A 176 4.56 14.83 11.28
N ARG A 177 5.24 13.90 11.96
CA ARG A 177 6.45 14.14 12.74
C ARG A 177 7.60 13.35 12.15
N GLU A 178 8.66 14.04 11.77
CA GLU A 178 9.86 13.38 11.26
C GLU A 178 10.57 12.64 12.40
N LEU A 179 10.86 11.37 12.17
CA LEU A 179 11.62 10.52 13.08
C LEU A 179 13.09 10.42 12.64
N SER A 180 13.32 10.33 11.33
CA SER A 180 14.67 10.30 10.76
C SER A 180 14.66 10.53 9.25
N ASP A 181 15.70 11.19 8.74
CA ASP A 181 16.07 11.19 7.32
C ASP A 181 17.21 10.18 7.11
N LEU A 182 16.96 9.17 6.28
CA LEU A 182 17.92 8.10 5.95
C LEU A 182 18.81 8.48 4.75
N GLY A 183 18.57 9.65 4.15
CA GLY A 183 19.28 10.15 2.99
C GLY A 183 18.88 9.46 1.70
N SER A 184 19.73 9.59 0.69
CA SER A 184 19.51 8.99 -0.62
C SER A 184 19.90 7.51 -0.59
N THR A 185 18.88 6.66 -0.59
CA THR A 185 18.99 5.19 -0.65
C THR A 185 17.82 4.63 -1.45
N ALA A 186 17.98 3.42 -1.99
CA ALA A 186 16.93 2.75 -2.74
C ALA A 186 15.77 2.41 -1.81
N MET A 187 14.58 2.95 -2.11
CA MET A 187 13.35 2.62 -1.39
C MET A 187 13.01 1.15 -1.63
N LEU A 188 13.13 0.66 -2.87
CA LEU A 188 12.70 -0.69 -3.21
C LEU A 188 13.82 -1.73 -3.04
N SER A 189 14.21 -1.98 -1.79
CA SER A 189 15.14 -3.07 -1.45
C SER A 189 14.66 -3.88 -0.23
N PRO A 190 14.93 -5.20 -0.18
CA PRO A 190 14.51 -6.04 0.95
C PRO A 190 15.13 -5.59 2.28
N ASP A 191 16.36 -5.07 2.25
CA ASP A 191 17.05 -4.58 3.43
C ASP A 191 16.40 -3.29 3.96
N GLN A 192 15.99 -2.37 3.07
CA GLN A 192 15.29 -1.13 3.45
C GLN A 192 13.91 -1.43 4.06
N LEU A 193 13.12 -2.31 3.43
CA LEU A 193 11.83 -2.76 3.96
C LEU A 193 11.98 -3.47 5.31
N GLY A 194 12.96 -4.35 5.44
CA GLY A 194 13.24 -5.06 6.69
C GLY A 194 13.66 -4.13 7.83
N ASP A 195 14.48 -3.12 7.53
CA ASP A 195 14.89 -2.09 8.50
C ASP A 195 13.69 -1.26 8.97
N PHE A 196 12.79 -0.86 8.04
CA PHE A 196 11.57 -0.14 8.39
C PHE A 196 10.66 -0.94 9.34
N ILE A 197 10.38 -2.21 8.99
CA ILE A 197 9.55 -3.09 9.81
C ILE A 197 10.14 -3.24 11.22
N SER A 198 11.45 -3.49 11.28
CA SER A 198 12.17 -3.67 12.54
C SER A 198 12.17 -2.40 13.39
N PHE A 199 12.40 -1.24 12.76
CA PHE A 199 12.33 0.06 13.41
C PHE A 199 10.95 0.36 13.99
N ALA A 200 9.89 0.17 13.20
CA ALA A 200 8.53 0.46 13.61
C ALA A 200 8.08 -0.47 14.75
N ALA A 201 8.38 -1.77 14.66
CA ALA A 201 8.08 -2.73 15.72
C ALA A 201 8.83 -2.43 17.03
N ALA A 202 10.09 -2.02 16.95
CA ALA A 202 10.90 -1.70 18.13
C ALA A 202 10.48 -0.38 18.79
N SER A 203 10.17 0.65 17.97
CA SER A 203 9.85 2.00 18.45
C SER A 203 8.39 2.12 18.92
N TYR A 204 7.49 1.37 18.29
CA TYR A 204 6.05 1.40 18.55
C TYR A 204 5.51 -0.01 18.83
N PRO A 205 5.91 -0.62 19.98
CA PRO A 205 5.46 -1.96 20.31
C PRO A 205 3.95 -1.99 20.56
N ALA A 206 3.30 -2.96 19.92
CA ALA A 206 1.86 -3.20 19.88
C ALA A 206 1.59 -4.72 19.94
N ASN A 207 0.32 -5.10 20.15
CA ASN A 207 -0.11 -6.50 20.06
C ASN A 207 -0.94 -6.78 18.80
N ARG A 208 -1.13 -5.77 17.95
CA ARG A 208 -1.74 -5.83 16.62
C ARG A 208 -0.89 -5.02 15.65
N TYR A 209 -0.43 -5.64 14.56
CA TYR A 209 0.39 -4.97 13.56
C TYR A 209 -0.23 -5.06 12.18
N ALA A 210 -0.25 -3.95 11.45
CA ALA A 210 -0.60 -3.91 10.04
C ALA A 210 0.58 -3.37 9.23
N LEU A 211 0.78 -3.89 8.02
CA LEU A 211 1.76 -3.37 7.07
C LEU A 211 1.03 -3.06 5.76
N VAL A 212 1.11 -1.82 5.30
CA VAL A 212 0.48 -1.35 4.05
C VAL A 212 1.58 -0.90 3.10
N PHE A 213 1.54 -1.41 1.88
CA PHE A 213 2.37 -1.00 0.77
C PHE A 213 1.59 -0.03 -0.11
N TRP A 214 2.14 1.16 -0.36
CA TRP A 214 1.55 2.20 -1.19
C TRP A 214 2.49 2.54 -2.34
N ASP A 215 2.09 2.20 -3.57
CA ASP A 215 2.70 2.60 -4.86
C ASP A 215 1.98 1.90 -6.05
N HIS A 216 2.62 1.85 -7.22
CA HIS A 216 2.41 0.87 -8.28
C HIS A 216 2.70 -0.58 -7.86
N SER A 217 2.10 -1.51 -8.59
CA SER A 217 2.56 -2.90 -8.64
C SER A 217 2.15 -3.54 -9.96
N GLY A 218 2.99 -4.43 -10.47
CA GLY A 218 2.65 -5.33 -11.58
C GLY A 218 2.45 -6.77 -11.12
N GLY A 219 2.00 -6.94 -9.88
CA GLY A 219 1.68 -8.23 -9.28
C GLY A 219 2.86 -9.18 -9.15
N SER A 220 2.57 -10.48 -9.20
CA SER A 220 3.57 -11.54 -8.98
C SER A 220 4.67 -11.60 -10.06
N LEU A 221 4.42 -11.05 -11.25
CA LEU A 221 5.36 -11.11 -12.37
C LEU A 221 6.34 -9.94 -12.42
N TYR A 222 5.87 -8.73 -12.12
CA TYR A 222 6.67 -7.52 -12.28
C TYR A 222 7.02 -6.84 -10.96
N GLY A 223 6.50 -7.30 -9.82
CA GLY A 223 6.87 -6.84 -8.49
C GLY A 223 6.10 -5.59 -8.03
N TYR A 224 6.50 -5.09 -6.86
CA TYR A 224 5.95 -3.93 -6.19
C TYR A 224 6.88 -2.72 -6.28
N GLY A 225 6.27 -1.57 -6.56
CA GLY A 225 6.88 -0.25 -6.54
C GLY A 225 7.57 0.19 -7.83
N ALA A 226 7.72 1.50 -7.99
CA ALA A 226 8.50 2.16 -9.02
C ALA A 226 9.28 3.36 -8.45
N ASP A 227 10.52 3.15 -8.01
CA ASP A 227 11.38 4.20 -7.44
C ASP A 227 11.94 5.11 -8.54
N GLU A 228 11.55 6.39 -8.58
CA GLU A 228 12.04 7.34 -9.60
C GLU A 228 13.54 7.67 -9.45
N LEU A 229 14.11 7.51 -8.25
CA LEU A 229 15.51 7.81 -7.96
C LEU A 229 16.41 6.60 -8.23
N TYR A 230 15.84 5.40 -8.12
CA TYR A 230 16.50 4.11 -8.34
C TYR A 230 15.66 3.21 -9.27
N PRO A 231 15.52 3.56 -10.56
CA PRO A 231 14.56 2.94 -11.48
C PRO A 231 14.83 1.46 -11.80
N ASP A 232 16.04 0.98 -11.49
CA ASP A 232 16.42 -0.44 -11.65
C ASP A 232 16.00 -1.30 -10.44
N THR A 233 15.34 -0.71 -9.44
CA THR A 233 14.92 -1.40 -8.21
C THR A 233 13.42 -1.64 -8.17
N VAL A 234 13.04 -2.82 -7.70
CA VAL A 234 11.65 -3.28 -7.52
C VAL A 234 11.66 -4.36 -6.45
N LEU A 235 10.57 -4.48 -5.68
CA LEU A 235 10.41 -5.57 -4.71
C LEU A 235 9.63 -6.73 -5.32
N PHE A 236 10.31 -7.82 -5.67
CA PHE A 236 9.63 -9.05 -6.04
C PHE A 236 9.10 -9.77 -4.79
N LEU A 237 8.16 -10.71 -4.98
CA LEU A 237 7.60 -11.48 -3.87
C LEU A 237 8.67 -12.16 -2.97
N PRO A 238 9.77 -12.72 -3.50
CA PRO A 238 10.85 -13.26 -2.66
C PRO A 238 11.59 -12.20 -1.83
N ASP A 239 11.72 -10.96 -2.32
CA ASP A 239 12.35 -9.87 -1.59
C ASP A 239 11.48 -9.44 -0.40
N ILE A 240 10.17 -9.31 -0.63
CA ILE A 240 9.19 -9.05 0.44
C ILE A 240 9.22 -10.19 1.47
N ALA A 241 9.20 -11.45 1.01
CA ALA A 241 9.27 -12.62 1.89
C ALA A 241 10.54 -12.61 2.75
N ARG A 242 11.69 -12.24 2.16
CA ARG A 242 12.96 -12.13 2.86
C ARG A 242 12.89 -11.05 3.95
N ALA A 243 12.41 -9.85 3.62
CA ALA A 243 12.27 -8.76 4.59
C ALA A 243 11.36 -9.15 5.77
N LEU A 244 10.22 -9.78 5.48
CA LEU A 244 9.28 -10.26 6.50
C LEU A 244 9.90 -11.36 7.37
N MET A 245 10.60 -12.32 6.75
CA MET A 245 11.30 -13.40 7.45
C MET A 245 12.38 -12.85 8.39
N ASP A 246 13.24 -11.97 7.87
CA ASP A 246 14.38 -11.41 8.60
C ASP A 246 13.92 -10.52 9.77
N SER A 247 12.78 -9.83 9.64
CA SER A 247 12.18 -9.05 10.73
C SER A 247 11.64 -9.91 11.88
N GLY A 248 11.27 -11.17 11.60
CA GLY A 248 10.62 -12.07 12.56
C GLY A 248 9.19 -11.64 12.98
N MET A 249 8.63 -10.58 12.39
CA MET A 249 7.31 -10.06 12.69
C MET A 249 6.18 -10.90 12.08
N LYS A 250 5.01 -10.80 12.71
CA LYS A 250 3.74 -11.33 12.22
C LYS A 250 2.71 -10.22 12.22
N PHE A 251 1.90 -10.19 11.17
CA PHE A 251 0.93 -9.12 10.95
C PHE A 251 -0.49 -9.65 11.08
N ASP A 252 -1.38 -8.80 11.58
CA ASP A 252 -2.82 -8.98 11.48
C ASP A 252 -3.22 -9.00 10.00
N PHE A 253 -2.86 -7.95 9.28
CA PHE A 253 -2.98 -7.94 7.83
C PHE A 253 -1.77 -7.28 7.16
N VAL A 254 -1.51 -7.74 5.93
CA VAL A 254 -0.67 -7.03 4.96
C VAL A 254 -1.58 -6.51 3.85
N GLY A 255 -1.51 -5.20 3.62
CA GLY A 255 -2.29 -4.48 2.64
C GLY A 255 -1.43 -4.01 1.48
N PHE A 256 -1.98 -4.04 0.28
CA PHE A 256 -1.40 -3.38 -0.88
C PHE A 256 -2.42 -2.38 -1.43
N ASP A 257 -2.14 -1.10 -1.19
CA ASP A 257 -2.76 0.01 -1.91
C ASP A 257 -2.02 0.18 -3.24
N ALA A 258 -2.14 -0.87 -4.07
CA ALA A 258 -1.43 -1.06 -5.32
C ALA A 258 -2.20 -2.05 -6.23
N CYS A 259 -1.89 -2.02 -7.52
CA CYS A 259 -2.56 -2.84 -8.54
C CYS A 259 -2.14 -4.32 -8.48
N LEU A 260 -3.02 -5.24 -8.88
CA LEU A 260 -2.66 -6.64 -9.23
C LEU A 260 -2.03 -7.47 -8.09
N THR A 261 -2.31 -7.16 -6.83
CA THR A 261 -1.68 -7.80 -5.67
C THR A 261 -2.53 -8.90 -5.02
N SER A 262 -3.82 -8.98 -5.34
CA SER A 262 -4.74 -10.01 -4.84
C SER A 262 -4.64 -11.33 -5.62
N SER A 263 -3.43 -11.87 -5.76
CA SER A 263 -3.17 -13.15 -6.43
C SER A 263 -2.89 -14.29 -5.45
N VAL A 264 -3.03 -15.54 -5.90
CA VAL A 264 -2.71 -16.73 -5.09
C VAL A 264 -1.22 -16.77 -4.75
N GLU A 265 -0.33 -16.33 -5.65
CA GLU A 265 1.11 -16.28 -5.42
C GLU A 265 1.48 -15.30 -4.31
N THR A 266 0.90 -14.09 -4.34
CA THR A 266 1.10 -13.09 -3.28
C THR A 266 0.56 -13.61 -1.95
N ALA A 267 -0.65 -14.17 -1.96
CA ALA A 267 -1.26 -14.74 -0.76
C ALA A 267 -0.43 -15.91 -0.18
N TYR A 268 0.07 -16.80 -1.05
CA TYR A 268 0.90 -17.93 -0.63
C TYR A 268 2.24 -17.47 -0.05
N MET A 269 2.85 -16.43 -0.61
CA MET A 269 4.07 -15.83 -0.08
C MET A 269 3.85 -15.23 1.32
N LEU A 270 2.69 -14.58 1.55
CA LEU A 270 2.37 -13.90 2.81
C LEU A 270 1.85 -14.82 3.91
N GLU A 271 1.33 -16.00 3.58
CA GLU A 271 0.72 -16.94 4.56
C GLU A 271 1.52 -17.15 5.85
N PRO A 272 2.85 -17.37 5.80
CA PRO A 272 3.62 -17.58 7.01
C PRO A 272 3.88 -16.30 7.80
N TYR A 273 3.49 -15.11 7.32
CA TYR A 273 3.84 -13.82 7.90
C TYR A 273 2.62 -12.98 8.32
N ALA A 274 1.43 -13.25 7.80
CA ALA A 274 0.23 -12.47 8.12
C ALA A 274 -1.01 -13.35 8.25
N ASP A 275 -2.07 -12.83 8.89
CA ASP A 275 -3.35 -13.52 8.97
C ASP A 275 -4.27 -13.20 7.78
N TYR A 276 -4.19 -11.98 7.27
CA TYR A 276 -4.99 -11.52 6.13
C TYR A 276 -4.17 -10.76 5.08
N LEU A 277 -4.57 -10.89 3.81
CA LEU A 277 -4.15 -10.04 2.71
C LEU A 277 -5.32 -9.14 2.32
N ILE A 278 -5.05 -7.85 2.10
CA ILE A 278 -5.99 -6.91 1.48
C ILE A 278 -5.35 -6.35 0.22
N GLY A 279 -6.00 -6.51 -0.93
CA GLY A 279 -5.47 -6.06 -2.22
C GLY A 279 -6.47 -6.14 -3.36
N SER A 280 -6.08 -5.61 -4.51
CA SER A 280 -6.88 -5.58 -5.75
C SER A 280 -6.46 -6.69 -6.71
N GLU A 281 -7.41 -7.36 -7.37
CA GLU A 281 -7.11 -8.30 -8.47
C GLU A 281 -6.79 -7.56 -9.77
N GLU A 282 -7.28 -6.33 -9.91
CA GLU A 282 -7.17 -5.50 -11.11
C GLU A 282 -6.41 -4.19 -10.79
N MET A 283 -6.32 -3.30 -11.78
CA MET A 283 -5.92 -1.91 -11.60
C MET A 283 -6.73 -1.21 -10.50
N ALA A 284 -6.01 -0.61 -9.54
CA ALA A 284 -6.59 0.23 -8.49
C ALA A 284 -6.61 1.71 -8.95
N PRO A 285 -7.62 2.50 -8.54
CA PRO A 285 -7.60 3.94 -8.75
C PRO A 285 -6.40 4.59 -8.03
N ALA A 286 -5.75 5.56 -8.68
CA ALA A 286 -4.57 6.25 -8.13
C ALA A 286 -4.79 6.99 -6.80
N TYR A 287 -6.06 7.22 -6.44
CA TYR A 287 -6.47 7.82 -5.17
C TYR A 287 -6.49 6.84 -3.99
N GLY A 288 -6.25 5.55 -4.26
CA GLY A 288 -6.04 4.55 -3.23
C GLY A 288 -7.22 4.33 -2.28
N TRP A 289 -6.87 3.93 -1.06
CA TRP A 289 -7.79 3.61 0.04
C TRP A 289 -8.27 4.88 0.76
N ASP A 290 -9.50 4.88 1.28
CA ASP A 290 -9.97 5.94 2.20
C ASP A 290 -9.29 5.79 3.58
N TYR A 291 -8.12 6.41 3.75
CA TYR A 291 -7.33 6.27 4.98
C TYR A 291 -8.05 6.85 6.19
N THR A 292 -8.84 7.91 6.02
CA THR A 292 -9.62 8.50 7.11
C THR A 292 -10.62 7.49 7.67
N ALA A 293 -11.37 6.79 6.82
CA ALA A 293 -12.44 5.88 7.25
C ALA A 293 -11.91 4.70 8.07
N TRP A 294 -10.94 3.95 7.55
CA TRP A 294 -10.51 2.71 8.20
C TRP A 294 -9.60 2.96 9.41
N LEU A 295 -8.73 3.99 9.36
CA LEU A 295 -7.92 4.37 10.53
C LEU A 295 -8.81 4.89 11.66
N SER A 296 -9.87 5.65 11.35
CA SER A 296 -10.83 6.10 12.38
C SER A 296 -11.64 4.94 12.96
N ALA A 297 -12.00 3.94 12.15
CA ALA A 297 -12.65 2.72 12.63
C ALA A 297 -11.75 1.94 13.59
N LEU A 298 -10.46 1.83 13.27
CA LEU A 298 -9.45 1.20 14.12
C LEU A 298 -9.20 2.01 15.41
N GLY A 299 -9.11 3.34 15.33
CA GLY A 299 -8.95 4.21 16.49
C GLY A 299 -10.14 4.18 17.45
N THR A 300 -11.36 4.09 16.90
CA THR A 300 -12.59 3.93 17.68
C THR A 300 -12.65 2.58 18.41
N ASN A 301 -12.18 1.52 17.76
CA ASN A 301 -12.16 0.18 18.35
C ASN A 301 -10.92 -0.59 17.89
N THR A 302 -9.84 -0.54 18.67
CA THR A 302 -8.60 -1.24 18.35
C THR A 302 -8.75 -2.77 18.36
N SER A 303 -9.83 -3.28 18.96
CA SER A 303 -10.22 -4.69 18.96
C SER A 303 -11.22 -5.05 17.85
N ILE A 304 -11.46 -4.18 16.87
CA ILE A 304 -12.31 -4.49 15.72
C ILE A 304 -11.83 -5.77 15.03
N ASP A 305 -12.75 -6.69 14.72
CA ASP A 305 -12.41 -7.89 13.97
C ASP A 305 -11.78 -7.53 12.62
N THR A 306 -10.75 -8.26 12.20
CA THR A 306 -9.97 -7.91 11.01
C THR A 306 -10.78 -8.00 9.72
N VAL A 307 -11.75 -8.91 9.63
CA VAL A 307 -12.64 -8.98 8.46
C VAL A 307 -13.60 -7.80 8.47
N GLU A 308 -14.10 -7.37 9.64
CA GLU A 308 -14.94 -6.17 9.74
C GLU A 308 -14.16 -4.88 9.43
N LEU A 309 -12.90 -4.76 9.87
CA LEU A 309 -12.03 -3.65 9.48
C LEU A 309 -11.73 -3.67 7.98
N GLY A 310 -11.43 -4.86 7.43
CA GLY A 310 -11.22 -5.04 6.00
C GLY A 310 -12.46 -4.68 5.17
N LYS A 311 -13.67 -4.96 5.67
CA LYS A 311 -14.91 -4.50 5.04
C LYS A 311 -15.03 -2.98 5.03
N VAL A 312 -14.61 -2.28 6.08
CA VAL A 312 -14.54 -0.81 6.05
C VAL A 312 -13.65 -0.35 4.90
N ILE A 313 -12.45 -0.93 4.76
CA ILE A 313 -11.51 -0.60 3.67
C ILE A 313 -12.13 -0.88 2.29
N VAL A 314 -12.74 -2.05 2.10
CA VAL A 314 -13.36 -2.46 0.82
C VAL A 314 -14.58 -1.59 0.48
N ASP A 315 -15.46 -1.34 1.43
CA ASP A 315 -16.71 -0.60 1.20
C ASP A 315 -16.46 0.90 0.96
N SER A 316 -15.36 1.46 1.47
CA SER A 316 -14.95 2.84 1.25
C SER A 316 -14.01 3.03 0.06
N PHE A 317 -13.72 1.99 -0.71
CA PHE A 317 -12.81 2.06 -1.86
C PHE A 317 -13.55 2.38 -3.17
N PRO A 318 -13.05 3.33 -4.00
CA PRO A 318 -11.87 4.17 -3.78
C PRO A 318 -12.13 5.35 -2.83
N ALA A 319 -11.04 5.95 -2.37
CA ALA A 319 -11.03 7.13 -1.49
C ALA A 319 -12.01 8.24 -1.95
N PRO A 320 -12.61 8.98 -1.00
CA PRO A 320 -13.67 9.97 -1.29
C PRO A 320 -13.19 11.17 -2.10
N ASN A 321 -11.88 11.41 -2.13
CA ASN A 321 -11.23 12.42 -2.96
C ASN A 321 -11.22 12.02 -4.46
N ALA A 322 -11.53 10.77 -4.80
CA ALA A 322 -11.55 10.27 -6.16
C ALA A 322 -12.71 10.86 -6.99
N PRO A 323 -12.50 11.14 -8.29
CA PRO A 323 -13.54 11.61 -9.18
C PRO A 323 -14.75 10.65 -9.21
N PRO A 324 -15.98 11.18 -9.37
CA PRO A 324 -17.17 10.34 -9.51
C PRO A 324 -17.02 9.29 -10.61
N GLY A 325 -17.19 8.02 -10.24
CA GLY A 325 -17.09 6.89 -11.16
C GLY A 325 -15.73 6.20 -11.20
N SER A 326 -14.73 6.67 -10.44
CA SER A 326 -13.42 6.00 -10.31
C SER A 326 -13.52 4.56 -9.78
N GLY A 327 -14.59 4.23 -9.04
CA GLY A 327 -14.81 2.89 -8.49
C GLY A 327 -15.56 1.90 -9.37
N LYS A 328 -15.96 2.26 -10.60
CA LYS A 328 -16.86 1.42 -11.41
C LYS A 328 -16.27 0.06 -11.80
N ASP A 329 -14.95 0.02 -11.99
CA ASP A 329 -14.19 -1.17 -12.36
C ASP A 329 -13.16 -1.52 -11.28
N ALA A 330 -13.28 -0.92 -10.09
CA ALA A 330 -12.33 -1.11 -9.01
C ALA A 330 -12.67 -2.39 -8.23
N THR A 331 -11.63 -3.15 -7.86
CA THR A 331 -11.77 -4.38 -7.07
C THR A 331 -10.95 -4.27 -5.80
N LEU A 332 -11.44 -4.81 -4.70
CA LEU A 332 -10.65 -4.99 -3.49
C LEU A 332 -11.21 -6.17 -2.70
N SER A 333 -10.33 -6.99 -2.13
CA SER A 333 -10.74 -8.17 -1.38
C SER A 333 -9.97 -8.33 -0.07
N VAL A 334 -10.57 -9.06 0.87
CA VAL A 334 -9.93 -9.49 2.11
C VAL A 334 -9.79 -11.00 2.05
N VAL A 335 -8.55 -11.49 2.07
CA VAL A 335 -8.22 -12.91 1.89
C VAL A 335 -7.65 -13.46 3.18
N ALA A 336 -8.31 -14.49 3.74
CA ALA A 336 -7.81 -15.20 4.92
C ALA A 336 -6.61 -16.09 4.53
N LEU A 337 -5.41 -15.68 4.92
CA LEU A 337 -4.19 -16.31 4.45
C LEU A 337 -4.01 -17.74 4.98
N ARG A 338 -4.50 -18.02 6.19
CA ARG A 338 -4.49 -19.36 6.81
C ARG A 338 -5.15 -20.45 5.97
N GLU A 339 -6.00 -20.09 5.01
CA GLU A 339 -6.72 -21.02 4.13
C GLU A 339 -5.98 -21.29 2.80
N ILE A 340 -5.03 -20.42 2.44
CA ILE A 340 -4.30 -20.48 1.16
C ILE A 340 -3.57 -21.80 0.91
N PRO A 341 -2.99 -22.49 1.90
CA PRO A 341 -2.38 -23.81 1.66
C PRO A 341 -3.39 -24.84 1.16
N ALA A 342 -4.64 -24.78 1.62
CA ALA A 342 -5.72 -25.66 1.14
C ALA A 342 -6.18 -25.28 -0.27
N VAL A 343 -6.28 -23.99 -0.57
CA VAL A 343 -6.59 -23.49 -1.93
C VAL A 343 -5.51 -23.94 -2.92
N TYR A 344 -4.24 -23.75 -2.59
CA TYR A 344 -3.12 -24.19 -3.44
C TYR A 344 -3.09 -25.71 -3.61
N GLY A 345 -3.38 -26.47 -2.55
CA GLY A 345 -3.54 -27.92 -2.63
C GLY A 345 -4.64 -28.33 -3.61
N GLY A 346 -5.81 -27.69 -3.52
CA GLY A 346 -6.92 -27.93 -4.44
C GLY A 346 -6.58 -27.58 -5.89
N LEU A 347 -5.89 -26.45 -6.11
CA LEU A 347 -5.42 -26.04 -7.44
C LEU A 347 -4.47 -27.06 -8.05
N ARG A 348 -3.47 -27.51 -7.27
CA ARG A 348 -2.51 -28.53 -7.69
C ARG A 348 -3.20 -29.85 -8.05
N ASP A 349 -4.22 -30.24 -7.30
CA ASP A 349 -4.94 -31.50 -7.54
C ASP A 349 -5.89 -31.39 -8.75
N TYR A 350 -6.41 -30.20 -9.05
CA TYR A 350 -7.25 -29.92 -10.22
C TYR A 350 -6.48 -29.89 -11.55
N MET A 351 -5.31 -29.24 -11.56
CA MET A 351 -4.54 -28.95 -12.79
C MET A 351 -4.23 -30.18 -13.67
N PRO A 352 -3.85 -31.36 -13.13
CA PRO A 352 -3.66 -32.56 -13.94
C PRO A 352 -4.91 -32.98 -14.72
N GLY A 353 -6.09 -32.86 -14.12
CA GLY A 353 -7.37 -33.21 -14.76
C GLY A 353 -7.76 -32.23 -15.87
N ALA A 354 -7.45 -30.94 -15.71
CA ALA A 354 -7.72 -29.92 -16.72
C ALA A 354 -6.90 -30.09 -18.00
N SER A 355 -5.72 -30.73 -17.92
CA SER A 355 -4.84 -30.97 -19.07
C SER A 355 -5.23 -32.18 -19.94
N ALA A 356 -6.15 -33.04 -19.46
CA ALA A 356 -6.47 -34.32 -20.09
C ALA A 356 -7.62 -34.26 -21.12
N ASP A 357 -8.35 -33.14 -21.20
CA ASP A 357 -9.53 -32.95 -22.05
C ASP A 357 -9.25 -32.12 -23.35
N HIS A 358 -7.98 -31.99 -23.76
CA HIS A 358 -7.58 -31.29 -24.99
C HIS A 358 -6.83 -32.18 -25.99
#